data_AF-A0A8J2KZV3-F1
#
_entry.id   AF-A0A8J2KZV3-F1
#
_cell.length_a   1.000
_cell.length_b   1.000
_cell.length_c   1.000
_cell.angle_alpha   90.00
_cell.angle_beta   90.00
_cell.angle_gamma   90.00
#
_symmetry.space_group_name_H-M   'P 1'
#
loop_
_entity.id
_entity.type
_entity.pdbx_description
1 polymer ?
#
loop_
_entity_poly.entity_id
_entity_poly.type
_entity_poly.pdbx_seq_one_letter_code
_entity_poly.pdbx_strand_id
1 'polypeptide(L)'
;MAIIEVNLPSGYTFDPETLNDLHSVTNFKRQELKQQNEKLNIYFEFIPKEPETCIYVEAMRSFKVGKAMPAIVKVYDYYETSRKAMMFYEVPEVNFCEICQNIRGCYQINCVD
;
A
#
# COMPACT_ATOMS: atom_id res chain seq x y z
N MET A 1 -4.86 20.27 -7.50
CA MET A 1 -4.06 19.40 -6.62
C MET A 1 -4.73 18.06 -6.51
N ALA A 2 -3.97 16.98 -6.60
CA ALA A 2 -4.48 15.62 -6.48
C ALA A 2 -3.74 14.88 -5.37
N ILE A 3 -4.43 13.93 -4.74
CA ILE A 3 -3.84 13.01 -3.77
C ILE A 3 -3.94 11.60 -4.30
N ILE A 4 -2.83 10.86 -4.23
CA ILE A 4 -2.80 9.42 -4.36
C ILE A 4 -2.66 8.84 -2.95
N GLU A 5 -3.68 8.13 -2.51
CA GLU A 5 -3.72 7.39 -1.25
C GLU A 5 -3.44 5.92 -1.54
N VAL A 6 -2.34 5.41 -0.98
CA VAL A 6 -1.94 4.00 -1.07
C VAL A 6 -2.10 3.39 0.31
N ASN A 7 -3.04 2.46 0.44
CA ASN A 7 -3.20 1.67 1.67
C ASN A 7 -2.53 0.32 1.46
N LEU A 8 -1.74 -0.13 2.43
CA LEU A 8 -1.13 -1.46 2.40
C LEU A 8 -2.08 -2.52 2.99
N PRO A 9 -1.96 -3.79 2.57
CA PRO A 9 -2.62 -4.89 3.26
C PRO A 9 -2.04 -5.05 4.67
N SER A 10 -2.81 -5.67 5.56
CA SER A 10 -2.38 -5.93 6.93
C SER A 10 -1.06 -6.71 6.98
N GLY A 11 -0.14 -6.27 7.84
CA GLY A 11 1.18 -6.88 8.01
C GLY A 11 2.29 -6.27 7.15
N TYR A 12 1.98 -5.26 6.34
CA TYR A 12 2.95 -4.48 5.56
C TYR A 12 3.03 -3.04 6.06
N THR A 13 4.23 -2.47 6.02
CA THR A 13 4.47 -1.06 6.31
C THR A 13 5.46 -0.47 5.31
N PHE A 14 5.31 0.82 5.01
CA PHE A 14 6.29 1.58 4.24
C PHE A 14 7.54 1.84 5.08
N ASP A 15 8.70 1.79 4.42
CA ASP A 15 9.94 2.33 4.97
C ASP A 15 10.09 3.79 4.50
N PRO A 16 10.16 4.78 5.41
CA PRO A 16 10.37 6.17 5.03
C PRO A 16 11.60 6.39 4.14
N GLU A 17 12.66 5.60 4.30
CA GLU A 17 13.92 5.76 3.56
C GLU A 17 13.79 5.38 2.08
N THR A 18 12.90 4.45 1.75
CA THR A 18 12.66 3.99 0.37
C THR A 18 11.76 4.92 -0.43
N LEU A 19 11.08 5.87 0.23
CA LEU A 19 10.17 6.82 -0.43
C LEU A 19 10.89 8.01 -1.09
N ASN A 20 12.21 8.06 -1.02
CA ASN A 20 13.00 9.15 -1.60
C ASN A 20 12.86 9.25 -3.12
N ASP A 21 12.57 8.15 -3.80
CA ASP A 21 12.39 8.11 -5.26
C ASP A 21 11.20 8.96 -5.73
N LEU A 22 10.22 9.23 -4.85
CA LEU A 22 9.07 10.11 -5.13
C LEU A 22 9.49 11.53 -5.49
N HIS A 23 10.64 12.01 -5.00
CA HIS A 23 11.14 13.35 -5.31
C HIS A 23 11.51 13.53 -6.79
N SER A 24 11.75 12.43 -7.51
CA SER A 24 12.04 12.46 -8.95
C SER A 24 10.77 12.54 -9.83
N VAL A 25 9.60 12.28 -9.25
CA VAL A 25 8.33 12.25 -10.00
C VAL A 25 7.87 13.67 -10.32
N THR A 26 7.49 13.91 -11.57
CA THR A 26 7.02 15.22 -12.04
C THR A 26 5.80 15.69 -11.24
N ASN A 27 5.78 16.97 -10.87
CA ASN A 27 4.71 17.62 -10.10
C ASN A 27 4.45 17.07 -8.69
N PHE A 28 5.35 16.21 -8.18
CA PHE A 28 5.34 15.79 -6.79
C PHE A 28 5.52 17.00 -5.86
N LYS A 29 4.73 17.05 -4.78
CA LYS A 29 4.82 18.11 -3.76
C LYS A 29 5.36 17.58 -2.44
N ARG A 30 4.77 16.50 -1.93
CA ARG A 30 5.15 15.88 -0.65
C ARG A 30 4.51 14.51 -0.50
N GLN A 31 5.04 13.75 0.44
CA GLN A 31 4.50 12.50 0.94
C GLN A 31 4.15 12.63 2.44
N GLU A 32 3.16 11.87 2.89
CA GLU A 32 2.77 11.81 4.30
C GLU A 32 2.42 10.37 4.66
N LEU A 33 3.18 9.80 5.60
CA LEU A 33 2.88 8.49 6.19
C LEU A 33 1.85 8.62 7.30
N LYS A 34 0.88 7.71 7.31
CA LYS A 34 -0.21 7.63 8.29
C LYS A 34 -0.32 6.22 8.84
N GLN A 35 -1.07 6.08 9.93
CA GLN A 35 -1.43 4.79 10.52
C GLN A 35 -0.20 3.90 10.74
N GLN A 36 0.80 4.41 11.47
CA GLN A 36 2.04 3.66 11.74
C GLN A 36 2.73 3.13 10.48
N ASN A 37 2.76 3.96 9.42
CA ASN A 37 3.36 3.67 8.11
C ASN A 37 2.62 2.60 7.29
N GLU A 38 1.35 2.30 7.58
CA GLU A 38 0.52 1.40 6.76
C GLU A 38 -0.18 2.12 5.59
N LYS A 39 -0.23 3.45 5.66
CA LYS A 39 -0.88 4.30 4.67
C LYS A 39 0.05 5.41 4.21
N LEU A 40 0.08 5.63 2.90
CA LEU A 40 0.88 6.67 2.26
C LEU A 40 -0.02 7.61 1.46
N ASN A 41 0.01 8.90 1.80
CA ASN A 41 -0.61 9.96 1.01
C ASN A 41 0.47 10.68 0.19
N ILE A 42 0.32 10.70 -1.13
CA ILE A 42 1.23 11.36 -2.07
C ILE A 42 0.50 12.54 -2.69
N TYR A 43 1.07 13.73 -2.55
CA TYR A 43 0.45 14.98 -3.00
C TYR A 43 1.09 15.46 -4.31
N PHE A 44 0.24 15.75 -5.29
CA PHE A 44 0.63 16.30 -6.60
C PHE A 44 0.02 17.69 -6.81
N GLU A 45 0.76 18.57 -7.48
CA GLU A 45 0.20 19.85 -7.96
C GLU A 45 -0.92 19.60 -8.96
N PHE A 46 -0.63 18.77 -9.94
CA PHE A 46 -1.55 18.18 -10.90
C PHE A 46 -0.96 16.88 -11.45
N ILE A 47 -1.83 15.97 -11.89
CA ILE A 47 -1.44 14.75 -12.59
C ILE A 47 -1.71 15.01 -14.08
N PRO A 48 -0.69 15.02 -14.96
CA PRO A 48 -0.89 15.23 -16.39
C PRO A 48 -1.71 14.08 -16.99
N LYS A 49 -2.48 14.39 -18.04
CA LYS A 49 -3.18 13.36 -18.82
C LYS A 49 -2.18 12.51 -19.61
N GLU A 50 -1.18 13.18 -20.18
CA GLU A 50 -0.09 12.56 -20.95
C GLU A 50 1.22 13.34 -20.67
N PRO A 51 2.37 12.64 -20.50
CA PRO A 51 2.47 11.19 -20.36
C PRO A 51 1.82 10.68 -19.06
N GLU A 52 1.56 9.38 -18.98
CA GLU A 52 1.06 8.76 -17.76
C GLU A 52 2.06 8.96 -16.60
N THR A 53 1.54 9.20 -15.40
CA THR A 53 2.36 9.34 -14.19
C THR A 53 2.43 7.99 -13.47
N CYS A 54 3.59 7.35 -13.53
CA CYS A 54 3.87 6.11 -12.82
C CYS A 54 4.69 6.38 -11.57
N ILE A 55 4.38 5.66 -10.48
CA ILE A 55 5.04 5.81 -9.19
C ILE A 55 5.37 4.41 -8.67
N TYR A 56 6.59 4.26 -8.16
CA TYR A 56 7.03 3.05 -7.49
C TYR A 56 7.19 3.35 -6.01
N VAL A 57 6.61 2.49 -5.17
CA VAL A 57 6.75 2.55 -3.71
C VAL A 57 7.04 1.15 -3.20
N GLU A 58 8.00 1.04 -2.31
CA GLU A 58 8.38 -0.23 -1.70
C GLU A 58 7.73 -0.37 -0.32
N ALA A 59 7.24 -1.57 -0.02
CA ALA A 59 6.66 -1.90 1.26
C ALA A 59 7.35 -3.12 1.85
N MET A 60 7.64 -3.06 3.15
CA MET A 60 8.25 -4.15 3.89
C MET A 60 7.18 -4.96 4.61
N ARG A 61 7.39 -6.27 4.67
CA ARG A 61 6.51 -7.18 5.40
C ARG A 61 6.93 -7.26 6.86
N SER A 62 6.23 -6.53 7.72
CA SER A 62 6.50 -6.46 9.16
C SER A 62 5.92 -7.65 9.93
N PHE A 63 4.77 -8.18 9.51
CA PHE A 63 4.14 -9.34 10.14
C PHE A 63 3.63 -10.36 9.13
N LYS A 64 3.65 -11.64 9.50
CA LYS A 64 3.02 -12.69 8.71
C LYS A 64 1.52 -12.73 9.03
N VAL A 65 0.71 -12.20 8.11
CA VAL A 65 -0.76 -12.24 8.19
C VAL A 65 -1.30 -13.28 7.20
N GLY A 66 -2.19 -14.16 7.66
CA GLY A 66 -2.89 -15.11 6.80
C GLY A 66 -4.23 -14.53 6.34
N LYS A 67 -4.72 -14.93 5.14
CA LYS A 67 -5.96 -14.39 4.52
C LYS A 67 -5.96 -12.85 4.52
N ALA A 68 -4.86 -12.26 4.04
CA ALA A 68 -4.80 -10.80 3.87
C ALA A 68 -5.92 -10.37 2.90
N MET A 69 -6.71 -9.37 3.31
CA MET A 69 -7.73 -8.80 2.44
C MET A 69 -7.09 -7.91 1.37
N PRO A 70 -7.71 -7.76 0.19
CA PRO A 70 -7.27 -6.82 -0.83
C PRO A 70 -7.14 -5.41 -0.26
N ALA A 71 -6.04 -4.75 -0.59
CA ALA A 71 -5.80 -3.36 -0.23
C ALA A 71 -6.22 -2.43 -1.38
N ILE A 72 -6.22 -1.12 -1.15
CA ILE A 72 -6.78 -0.13 -2.07
C ILE A 72 -5.79 0.97 -2.39
N VAL A 73 -5.75 1.37 -3.66
CA VAL A 73 -5.18 2.63 -4.10
C VAL A 73 -6.31 3.55 -4.55
N LYS A 74 -6.29 4.80 -4.10
CA LYS A 74 -7.31 5.80 -4.42
C LYS A 74 -6.65 7.08 -4.90
N VAL A 75 -7.14 7.61 -6.01
CA VAL A 75 -6.74 8.92 -6.54
C VAL A 75 -7.93 9.85 -6.46
N TYR A 76 -7.74 11.07 -5.95
CA TYR A 76 -8.82 12.04 -5.85
C TYR A 76 -8.33 13.48 -5.89
N ASP A 77 -9.19 14.39 -6.36
CA ASP A 77 -8.92 15.83 -6.31
C ASP A 77 -8.99 16.34 -4.86
N TYR A 78 -8.05 17.20 -4.48
CA TYR A 78 -7.94 17.75 -3.12
C TYR A 78 -9.13 18.62 -2.73
N TYR A 79 -9.69 19.39 -3.67
CA TYR A 79 -10.77 20.33 -3.43
C TYR A 79 -12.15 19.72 -3.77
N GLU A 80 -12.21 18.89 -4.82
CA GLU A 80 -13.44 18.24 -5.26
C GLU A 80 -13.35 16.71 -5.13
N THR A 81 -13.50 16.21 -3.89
CA THR A 81 -13.32 14.78 -3.57
C THR A 81 -14.34 13.83 -4.23
N SER A 82 -15.38 14.35 -4.89
CA SER A 82 -16.29 13.58 -5.74
C SER A 82 -15.59 13.10 -7.02
N ARG A 83 -14.58 13.83 -7.52
CA ARG A 83 -13.68 13.39 -8.59
C ARG A 83 -12.65 12.44 -8.01
N LYS A 84 -12.93 11.15 -8.10
CA LYS A 84 -12.07 10.10 -7.58
C LYS A 84 -12.11 8.83 -8.43
N ALA A 85 -11.03 8.07 -8.38
CA ALA A 85 -10.94 6.71 -8.86
C ALA A 85 -10.30 5.85 -7.78
N MET A 86 -10.63 4.56 -7.75
CA MET A 86 -10.02 3.61 -6.83
C MET A 86 -9.90 2.24 -7.46
N MET A 87 -8.87 1.51 -7.05
CA MET A 87 -8.59 0.15 -7.48
C MET A 87 -8.17 -0.68 -6.27
N PHE A 88 -8.64 -1.93 -6.22
CA PHE A 88 -8.15 -2.91 -5.25
C PHE A 88 -6.98 -3.70 -5.84
N TYR A 89 -6.04 -4.07 -4.98
CA TYR A 89 -4.92 -4.93 -5.35
C TYR A 89 -4.66 -5.95 -4.23
N GLU A 90 -4.11 -7.09 -4.63
CA GLU A 90 -3.82 -8.22 -3.74
C GLU A 90 -2.31 -8.43 -3.67
N VAL A 91 -1.85 -8.90 -2.52
CA VAL A 91 -0.47 -9.36 -2.34
C VAL A 91 -0.44 -10.89 -2.38
N PRO A 92 0.70 -11.50 -2.72
CA PRO A 92 0.82 -12.95 -2.75
C PRO A 92 0.33 -13.60 -1.47
N GLU A 93 -0.48 -14.65 -1.62
CA GLU A 93 -0.99 -15.40 -0.48
C GLU A 93 0.16 -16.01 0.32
N VAL A 94 -0.03 -16.02 1.64
CA VAL A 94 0.92 -16.59 2.57
C VAL A 94 0.43 -17.97 2.94
N ASN A 95 1.30 -18.96 2.85
CA ASN A 95 0.97 -20.29 3.30
C ASN A 95 0.69 -20.28 4.82
N PHE A 96 -0.53 -20.64 5.21
CA PHE A 96 -0.97 -20.72 6.61
C PHE A 96 -0.07 -21.59 7.47
N CYS A 97 0.45 -22.67 6.89
CA CYS A 97 1.29 -23.62 7.61
C CYS A 97 2.62 -22.97 8.02
N GLU A 98 3.17 -22.07 7.21
CA GLU A 98 4.38 -21.31 7.53
C GLU A 98 4.16 -20.25 8.61
N ILE A 99 2.94 -19.74 8.77
CA ILE A 99 2.61 -18.77 9.81
C ILE A 99 2.53 -19.47 11.17
N CYS A 100 1.89 -20.64 11.22
CA CYS A 100 1.70 -21.39 12.46
C CYS A 100 2.93 -22.18 12.94
N GLN A 101 4.03 -22.22 12.17
CA GLN A 101 5.24 -22.94 12.59
C GLN A 101 5.71 -22.45 13.96
N ASN A 102 5.71 -23.38 14.94
CA ASN A 102 6.12 -23.16 16.33
C ASN A 102 5.18 -22.31 17.22
N ILE A 103 3.91 -22.09 16.82
CA ILE A 103 2.92 -21.38 17.65
C ILE A 103 1.98 -22.39 18.34
N ARG A 104 2.15 -22.57 19.65
CA ARG A 104 1.35 -23.49 20.47
C ARG A 104 -0.12 -23.02 20.51
N GLY A 105 -1.06 -23.85 20.04
CA GLY A 105 -2.48 -23.50 19.96
C GLY A 105 -2.93 -22.83 18.65
N CYS A 106 -2.03 -22.70 17.66
CA CYS A 106 -2.40 -22.32 16.29
C CYS A 106 -3.09 -23.52 15.62
N TYR A 107 -4.41 -23.46 15.42
CA TYR A 107 -5.15 -24.54 14.76
C TYR A 107 -4.86 -24.54 13.26
N GLN A 108 -4.03 -25.49 12.82
CA GLN A 108 -3.78 -25.77 11.41
C GLN A 108 -5.00 -26.49 10.81
N ILE A 109 -6.04 -25.74 10.44
CA ILE A 109 -7.13 -26.31 9.66
C ILE A 109 -6.64 -26.36 8.21
N ASN A 110 -6.44 -27.58 7.68
CA ASN A 110 -6.05 -27.89 6.30
C ASN A 110 -4.60 -27.57 5.88
N CYS A 111 -3.62 -27.87 6.73
CA CYS A 111 -2.24 -28.05 6.27
C CYS A 111 -2.11 -29.48 5.73
N VAL A 112 -2.06 -29.65 4.42
CA VAL A 112 -1.68 -30.92 3.79
C VAL A 112 -0.16 -30.93 3.64
N ASP A 113 0.46 -32.04 4.02
CA ASP A 113 1.92 -32.27 3.92
C ASP A 113 2.48 -32.02 2.50
#